data_AF-A0A661V6Z4-F1
#
_entry.id   AF-A0A661V6Z4-F1
#
_cell.length_a   1.000
_cell.length_b   1.000
_cell.length_c   1.000
_cell.angle_alpha   90.00
_cell.angle_beta   90.00
_cell.angle_gamma   90.00
#
_symmetry.space_group_name_H-M   'P 1'
#
loop_
_entity.id
_entity.type
_entity.pdbx_description
1 polymer ?
#
loop_
_entity_poly.entity_id
_entity_poly.type
_entity_poly.pdbx_seq_one_letter_code
_entity_poly.pdbx_strand_id
1 'polypeptide(L)'
;MLAFEKIDELHQNLSSRGENEGIFILDRYGTILFANSKAEEIYEIVDDVKKLLTNRRISIKRGTKEIVIYPIFENGELKFFFGVLRNMEEIIKIKKFLDITYERVKNFREDIAHYFFNPILIAKGYLDLLADKDLDMEDKEKIEKAHTAIERIEAVVKNIVINGKIGE
;
A
#
# COMPACT_ATOMS: atom_id res chain seq x y z
N MET A 1 -7.07 34.03 -35.50
CA MET A 1 -7.50 34.50 -34.17
C MET A 1 -8.68 33.63 -33.73
N LEU A 2 -8.48 32.31 -33.78
CA LEU A 2 -8.07 31.39 -32.69
C LEU A 2 -9.20 31.14 -31.69
N ALA A 3 -9.96 30.08 -31.96
CA ALA A 3 -10.91 29.45 -31.04
C ALA A 3 -10.29 29.04 -29.68
N PHE A 4 -8.96 29.12 -29.56
CA PHE A 4 -8.21 28.90 -28.32
C PHE A 4 -8.29 30.08 -27.34
N GLU A 5 -8.45 31.33 -27.79
CA GLU A 5 -8.65 32.47 -26.88
C GLU A 5 -10.01 32.40 -26.16
N LYS A 6 -11.01 31.75 -26.78
CA LYS A 6 -12.31 31.50 -26.16
C LYS A 6 -12.33 30.34 -25.15
N ILE A 7 -11.27 29.53 -25.08
CA ILE A 7 -11.17 28.46 -24.08
C ILE A 7 -10.81 29.03 -22.70
N ASP A 8 -10.21 30.22 -22.64
CA ASP A 8 -9.92 30.91 -21.37
C ASP A 8 -11.19 31.45 -20.68
N GLU A 9 -12.23 31.83 -21.45
CA GLU A 9 -13.48 32.40 -20.91
C GLU A 9 -14.54 31.36 -20.52
N LEU A 10 -14.42 30.13 -21.03
CA LEU A 10 -15.29 29.01 -20.64
C LEU A 10 -14.76 28.39 -19.36
N HIS A 11 -15.20 28.95 -18.21
CA HIS A 11 -15.08 28.40 -16.86
C HIS A 11 -14.42 27.01 -16.82
N GLN A 12 -13.14 27.00 -16.45
CA GLN A 12 -12.26 25.86 -16.29
C GLN A 12 -12.95 24.68 -15.59
N ASN A 13 -13.60 23.82 -16.37
CA ASN A 13 -14.04 22.49 -15.92
C ASN A 13 -12.84 21.51 -15.79
N LEU A 14 -11.62 21.99 -16.03
CA LEU A 14 -10.36 21.36 -15.64
C LEU A 14 -9.90 21.80 -14.23
N SER A 15 -10.83 22.21 -13.35
CA SER A 15 -10.58 22.13 -11.91
C SER A 15 -10.41 20.65 -11.57
N SER A 16 -9.18 20.14 -11.70
CA SER A 16 -8.80 18.82 -11.23
C SER A 16 -9.33 18.71 -9.80
N ARG A 17 -10.36 17.88 -9.61
CA ARG A 17 -10.98 17.66 -8.30
C ARG A 17 -10.01 17.07 -7.26
N GLY A 18 -8.72 16.91 -7.59
CA GLY A 18 -7.63 16.77 -6.64
C GLY A 18 -6.53 17.80 -6.93
N GLU A 19 -6.11 18.53 -5.91
CA GLU A 19 -5.06 19.57 -5.93
C GLU A 19 -3.64 19.04 -6.28
N ASN A 20 -3.50 17.74 -6.57
CA ASN A 20 -2.23 17.02 -6.66
C ASN A 20 -1.84 16.55 -8.08
N GLU A 21 -2.65 16.83 -9.10
CA GLU A 21 -2.38 16.42 -10.48
C GLU A 21 -1.98 17.60 -11.37
N GLY A 22 -0.82 17.47 -12.01
CA GLY A 22 -0.43 18.29 -13.14
C GLY A 22 -1.13 17.80 -14.40
N ILE A 23 -1.67 18.71 -15.19
CA ILE A 23 -2.29 18.41 -16.48
C ILE A 23 -1.58 19.22 -17.56
N PHE A 24 -1.26 18.57 -18.67
CA PHE A 24 -0.69 19.22 -19.85
C PHE A 24 -1.24 18.63 -21.14
N ILE A 25 -1.19 19.41 -22.22
CA ILE A 25 -1.60 19.00 -23.56
C ILE A 25 -0.43 19.30 -24.51
N LEU A 26 -0.09 18.33 -25.34
CA LEU A 26 0.89 18.50 -26.42
C LEU A 26 0.19 18.41 -27.77
N ASP A 27 0.70 19.12 -28.78
CA ASP A 27 0.33 18.90 -30.17
C ASP A 27 0.83 17.54 -30.68
N ARG A 28 0.51 17.18 -31.93
CA ARG A 28 0.98 15.94 -32.57
C ARG A 28 2.51 15.82 -32.72
N TYR A 29 3.24 16.91 -32.57
CA TYR A 29 4.70 16.97 -32.62
C TYR A 29 5.34 16.98 -31.22
N GLY A 30 4.51 16.96 -30.17
CA GLY A 30 4.95 16.99 -28.78
C GLY A 30 5.30 18.40 -28.26
N THR A 31 4.87 19.46 -28.94
CA THR A 31 4.96 20.85 -28.45
C THR A 31 3.87 21.09 -27.41
N ILE A 32 4.20 21.74 -26.29
CA ILE A 32 3.23 22.05 -25.24
C ILE A 32 2.24 23.11 -25.75
N LEU A 33 0.95 22.76 -25.76
CA LEU A 33 -0.16 23.67 -26.03
C LEU A 33 -0.75 24.23 -24.74
N PHE A 34 -0.71 23.46 -23.66
CA PHE A 34 -1.24 23.83 -22.36
C PHE A 34 -0.50 23.08 -21.26
N ALA A 35 -0.27 23.72 -20.12
CA ALA A 35 0.14 23.09 -18.89
C ALA A 35 -0.41 23.91 -17.71
N ASN A 36 -1.00 23.25 -16.72
CA ASN A 36 -1.37 23.92 -15.47
C ASN A 36 -0.13 24.13 -14.58
N SER A 37 -0.29 24.93 -13.51
CA SER A 37 0.81 25.25 -12.58
C SER A 37 1.46 24.01 -11.94
N LYS A 38 0.69 22.93 -11.74
CA LYS A 38 1.19 21.66 -11.20
C LYS A 38 1.96 20.82 -12.23
N ALA A 39 1.88 21.17 -13.51
CA ALA A 39 2.60 20.53 -14.60
C ALA A 39 3.75 21.37 -15.15
N GLU A 40 4.16 22.48 -14.51
CA GLU A 40 5.25 23.33 -15.02
C GLU A 40 6.57 22.57 -15.26
N GLU A 41 6.85 21.55 -14.45
CA GLU A 41 8.00 20.65 -14.63
C GLU A 41 8.03 19.99 -16.03
N ILE A 42 6.89 19.91 -16.73
CA ILE A 42 6.83 19.36 -18.09
C ILE A 42 7.72 20.15 -19.06
N TYR A 43 7.88 21.47 -18.87
CA TYR A 43 8.72 22.31 -19.75
C TYR A 43 10.19 21.88 -19.72
N GLU A 44 10.68 21.37 -18.58
CA GLU A 44 12.07 20.93 -18.43
C GLU A 44 12.33 19.56 -19.06
N ILE A 45 11.29 18.75 -19.22
CA ILE A 45 11.41 17.32 -19.58
C ILE A 45 10.73 17.00 -20.91
N VAL A 46 10.14 18.00 -21.57
CA VAL A 46 9.33 17.83 -22.77
C VAL A 46 10.11 17.14 -23.90
N ASP A 47 11.41 17.43 -24.04
CA ASP A 47 12.21 16.83 -25.10
C ASP A 47 12.49 15.34 -24.88
N ASP A 48 12.52 14.88 -23.63
CA ASP A 48 12.58 13.46 -23.31
C ASP A 48 11.22 12.79 -23.51
N VAL A 49 10.14 13.49 -23.12
CA VAL A 49 8.77 13.03 -23.35
C VAL A 49 8.49 12.86 -24.85
N LYS A 50 8.90 13.83 -25.69
CA LYS A 50 8.76 13.82 -27.15
C LYS A 50 9.32 12.55 -27.79
N LYS A 51 10.49 12.10 -27.34
CA LYS A 51 11.15 10.88 -27.86
C LYS A 51 10.35 9.61 -27.58
N LEU A 52 9.46 9.63 -26.59
CA LEU A 52 8.68 8.49 -26.12
C LEU A 52 7.24 8.51 -26.62
N LEU A 53 6.81 9.57 -27.33
CA LEU A 53 5.44 9.69 -27.83
C LEU A 53 5.14 8.63 -28.89
N THR A 54 3.99 7.98 -28.74
CA THR A 54 3.50 6.92 -29.62
C THR A 54 1.99 7.00 -29.74
N ASN A 55 1.41 6.29 -30.70
CA ASN A 55 -0.04 6.17 -30.85
C ASN A 55 -0.70 5.29 -29.77
N ARG A 56 -0.03 5.06 -28.63
CA ARG A 56 -0.54 4.30 -27.49
C ARG A 56 -0.33 5.06 -26.19
N ARG A 57 -1.07 4.67 -25.15
CA ARG A 57 -0.87 5.17 -23.79
C ARG A 57 0.55 4.87 -23.33
N ILE A 58 1.22 5.88 -22.78
CA ILE A 58 2.56 5.76 -22.21
C ILE A 58 2.50 6.11 -20.72
N SER A 59 3.30 5.43 -19.93
CA SER A 59 3.50 5.72 -18.50
C SER A 59 4.99 5.80 -18.23
N ILE A 60 5.45 6.95 -17.75
CA ILE A 60 6.85 7.25 -17.47
C ILE A 60 6.96 7.49 -15.97
N LYS A 61 7.89 6.80 -15.31
CA LYS A 61 8.20 7.05 -13.89
C LYS A 61 9.53 7.78 -13.80
N ARG A 62 9.53 8.92 -13.10
CA ARG A 62 10.72 9.74 -12.88
C ARG A 62 10.77 10.12 -11.41
N GLY A 63 11.61 9.42 -10.65
CA GLY A 63 11.69 9.61 -9.19
C GLY A 63 10.34 9.37 -8.51
N THR A 64 9.84 10.38 -7.80
CA THR A 64 8.53 10.36 -7.14
C THR A 64 7.38 10.77 -8.06
N LYS A 65 7.63 11.07 -9.33
CA LYS A 65 6.61 11.49 -10.29
C LYS A 65 6.24 10.37 -11.24
N GLU A 66 4.96 10.30 -11.59
CA GLU A 66 4.45 9.47 -12.67
C GLU A 66 3.80 10.36 -13.72
N ILE A 67 4.23 10.21 -14.97
CA ILE A 67 3.69 10.93 -16.12
C ILE A 67 2.96 9.92 -16.99
N VAL A 68 1.67 10.13 -17.18
CA VAL A 68 0.84 9.29 -18.03
C VAL A 68 0.35 10.10 -19.21
N ILE A 69 0.58 9.61 -20.42
CA ILE A 69 0.27 10.31 -21.65
C ILE A 69 -0.72 9.49 -22.46
N TYR A 70 -1.78 10.13 -22.90
CA TYR A 70 -2.87 9.58 -23.67
C TYR A 70 -2.90 10.24 -25.06
N PRO A 71 -2.69 9.50 -26.16
CA PRO A 71 -2.91 10.04 -27.50
C PRO A 71 -4.40 10.25 -27.74
N ILE A 72 -4.75 11.37 -28.36
CA ILE A 72 -6.13 11.72 -28.71
C ILE A 72 -6.26 11.80 -30.22
N PHE A 73 -7.23 11.05 -30.73
CA PHE A 73 -7.49 10.86 -32.14
C PHE A 73 -8.80 11.52 -32.55
N GLU A 74 -8.82 12.07 -33.76
CA GLU A 74 -10.03 12.56 -34.43
C GLU A 74 -10.04 11.96 -35.84
N ASN A 75 -11.11 11.27 -36.21
CA ASN A 75 -11.24 10.56 -37.49
C ASN A 75 -10.08 9.60 -37.80
N GLY A 76 -9.50 8.97 -36.77
CA GLY A 76 -8.37 8.05 -36.90
C GLY A 76 -6.99 8.72 -37.03
N GLU A 77 -6.94 10.05 -37.09
CA GLU A 77 -5.69 10.81 -37.07
C GLU A 77 -5.36 11.28 -35.66
N LEU A 78 -4.08 11.15 -35.28
CA LEU A 78 -3.57 11.72 -34.04
C LEU A 78 -3.63 13.26 -34.12
N LYS A 79 -4.35 13.89 -33.18
CA LYS A 79 -4.46 15.35 -33.10
C LYS A 79 -3.59 15.95 -32.00
N PHE A 80 -3.63 15.37 -30.81
CA PHE A 80 -2.89 15.86 -29.64
C PHE A 80 -2.63 14.74 -28.64
N PHE A 81 -1.78 15.04 -27.66
CA PHE A 81 -1.55 14.19 -26.50
C PHE A 81 -2.05 14.88 -25.24
N PHE A 82 -2.76 14.14 -24.40
CA PHE A 82 -3.17 14.57 -23.07
C PHE A 82 -2.28 13.91 -22.01
N GLY A 83 -1.62 14.71 -21.21
CA GLY A 83 -0.69 14.27 -20.18
C GLY A 83 -1.17 14.57 -18.77
N VAL A 84 -0.94 13.63 -17.87
CA VAL A 84 -1.18 13.77 -16.43
C VAL A 84 0.12 13.50 -15.69
N LEU A 85 0.55 14.44 -14.87
CA LEU A 85 1.71 14.35 -13.99
C LEU A 85 1.23 14.20 -12.55
N ARG A 86 1.57 13.08 -11.92
CA ARG A 86 1.15 12.72 -10.55
C ARG A 86 2.35 12.70 -9.62
N ASN A 87 2.19 13.28 -8.43
CA ASN A 87 3.14 13.06 -7.35
C ASN A 87 2.79 11.77 -6.60
N MET A 88 3.72 10.82 -6.60
CA MET A 88 3.63 9.52 -5.93
C MET A 88 4.35 9.50 -4.58
N GLU A 89 4.92 10.62 -4.12
CA GLU A 89 5.70 10.67 -2.88
C GLU A 89 4.94 10.13 -1.66
N GLU A 90 3.70 10.58 -1.45
CA GLU A 90 2.86 10.10 -0.36
C GLU A 90 2.58 8.60 -0.48
N ILE A 91 2.27 8.14 -1.69
CA ILE A 91 1.99 6.72 -1.97
C ILE A 91 3.24 5.87 -1.67
N ILE A 92 4.42 6.34 -2.06
CA ILE A 92 5.70 5.67 -1.78
C ILE A 92 5.98 5.64 -0.28
N LYS A 93 5.76 6.74 0.44
CA LYS A 93 5.92 6.82 1.91
C LYS A 93 4.97 5.87 2.63
N ILE A 94 3.69 5.88 2.27
CA ILE A 94 2.67 5.00 2.84
C ILE A 94 3.02 3.53 2.60
N LYS A 95 3.42 3.18 1.36
CA LYS A 95 3.83 1.81 1.03
C LYS A 95 5.01 1.36 1.88
N LYS A 96 6.06 2.19 1.99
CA LYS A 96 7.24 1.87 2.81
C LYS A 96 6.88 1.73 4.30
N PHE A 97 6.03 2.60 4.82
CA PHE A 97 5.56 2.51 6.20
C PHE A 97 4.76 1.22 6.44
N LEU A 98 3.89 0.85 5.50
CA LEU A 98 3.12 -0.39 5.56
C LEU A 98 4.02 -1.61 5.55
N ASP A 99 5.01 -1.67 4.65
CA ASP A 99 5.96 -2.79 4.57
C ASP A 99 6.72 -2.96 5.91
N ILE A 100 7.24 -1.87 6.48
CA ILE A 100 7.93 -1.89 7.78
C ILE A 100 7.01 -2.36 8.91
N THR A 101 5.77 -1.87 8.93
CA THR A 101 4.79 -2.20 9.97
C THR A 101 4.37 -3.66 9.86
N TYR A 102 4.18 -4.14 8.65
CA TYR A 102 3.86 -5.53 8.35
C TYR A 102 4.95 -6.47 8.85
N GLU A 103 6.22 -6.20 8.52
CA GLU A 103 7.35 -7.02 9.00
C GLU A 103 7.48 -7.00 10.53
N ARG A 104 7.25 -5.85 11.17
CA ARG A 104 7.25 -5.76 12.64
C ARG A 104 6.16 -6.64 13.26
N VAL A 105 4.93 -6.57 12.73
CA VAL A 105 3.81 -7.38 13.23
C VAL A 105 4.05 -8.87 12.97
N LYS A 106 4.58 -9.22 11.79
CA LYS A 106 4.93 -10.59 11.45
C LYS A 106 5.97 -11.16 12.42
N ASN A 107 7.09 -10.46 12.61
CA ASN A 107 8.14 -10.89 13.54
C ASN A 107 7.63 -10.99 14.97
N PHE A 108 6.83 -10.01 15.43
CA PHE A 108 6.21 -10.06 16.75
C PHE A 108 5.32 -11.29 16.94
N ARG A 109 4.53 -11.67 15.94
CA ARG A 109 3.68 -12.87 15.99
C ARG A 109 4.51 -14.15 16.01
N GLU A 110 5.56 -14.22 15.19
CA GLU A 110 6.49 -15.36 15.17
C GLU A 110 7.21 -15.51 16.51
N ASP A 111 7.75 -14.41 17.04
CA ASP A 111 8.43 -14.38 18.34
C ASP A 111 7.50 -14.83 19.46
N ILE A 112 6.29 -14.26 19.58
CA ILE A 112 5.33 -14.67 20.62
C ILE A 112 4.98 -16.16 20.47
N ALA A 113 4.71 -16.63 19.26
CA ALA A 113 4.39 -18.04 19.05
C ALA A 113 5.53 -18.93 19.57
N HIS A 114 6.79 -18.62 19.24
CA HIS A 114 7.94 -19.38 19.69
C HIS A 114 8.20 -19.27 21.20
N TYR A 115 8.17 -18.06 21.75
CA TYR A 115 8.47 -17.81 23.16
C TYR A 115 7.43 -18.40 24.11
N PHE A 116 6.15 -18.48 23.69
CA PHE A 116 5.07 -18.95 24.56
C PHE A 116 4.63 -20.38 24.26
N PHE A 117 4.42 -20.78 23.00
CA PHE A 117 3.92 -22.13 22.73
C PHE A 117 4.92 -23.22 23.08
N ASN A 118 6.22 -22.97 22.89
CA ASN A 118 7.23 -23.98 23.20
C ASN A 118 7.24 -24.33 24.72
N PRO A 119 7.37 -23.36 25.65
CA PRO A 119 7.28 -23.67 27.08
C PRO A 119 5.91 -24.19 27.52
N ILE A 120 4.81 -23.68 26.96
CA ILE A 120 3.45 -24.16 27.26
C ILE A 120 3.31 -25.65 26.92
N LEU A 121 3.78 -26.04 25.73
CA LEU A 121 3.70 -27.42 25.26
C LEU A 121 4.57 -28.36 26.11
N ILE A 122 5.75 -27.89 26.53
CA ILE A 122 6.61 -28.60 27.49
C ILE A 122 5.89 -28.78 28.84
N ALA A 123 5.30 -27.72 29.38
CA ALA A 123 4.60 -27.75 30.66
C ALA A 123 3.40 -28.71 30.62
N LYS A 124 2.58 -28.66 29.56
CA LYS A 124 1.49 -29.61 29.34
C LYS A 124 1.99 -31.05 29.30
N GLY A 125 3.01 -31.32 28.49
CA GLY A 125 3.59 -32.67 28.40
C GLY A 125 4.08 -33.21 29.75
N TYR A 126 4.67 -32.38 30.62
CA TYR A 126 5.04 -32.81 31.96
C TYR A 126 3.83 -33.08 32.87
N LEU A 127 2.78 -32.27 32.78
CA LEU A 127 1.55 -32.50 33.53
C LEU A 127 0.84 -33.78 33.08
N ASP A 128 0.79 -34.05 31.78
CA ASP A 128 0.23 -35.28 31.22
C ASP A 128 0.98 -36.53 31.75
N LEU A 129 2.32 -36.48 31.75
CA LEU A 129 3.15 -37.54 32.33
C LEU A 129 2.95 -37.75 33.83
N LEU A 130 2.55 -36.71 34.57
CA LEU A 130 2.23 -36.81 35.99
C LEU A 130 0.81 -37.37 36.20
N ALA A 131 -0.15 -36.97 35.36
CA ALA A 131 -1.53 -37.43 35.41
C ALA A 131 -1.64 -38.95 35.16
N ASP A 132 -0.76 -39.51 34.32
CA ASP A 132 -0.68 -40.95 34.05
C ASP A 132 -0.15 -41.80 35.22
N LYS A 133 0.32 -41.17 36.31
CA LYS A 133 0.81 -41.88 37.50
C LYS A 133 -0.33 -42.19 38.47
N ASP A 134 -0.10 -43.20 39.30
CA ASP A 134 -1.03 -43.57 40.38
C ASP A 134 -0.88 -42.58 41.55
N LEU A 135 -1.55 -41.43 41.40
CA LEU A 135 -1.58 -40.32 42.36
C LEU A 135 -2.87 -40.34 43.18
N ASP A 136 -2.81 -39.74 44.38
CA ASP A 136 -3.99 -39.49 45.19
C ASP A 136 -4.92 -38.45 44.54
N MET A 137 -6.14 -38.31 45.08
CA MET A 137 -7.14 -37.39 44.52
C MET A 137 -6.72 -35.92 44.65
N GLU A 138 -5.96 -35.55 45.67
CA GLU A 138 -5.57 -34.17 45.91
C GLU A 138 -4.54 -33.70 44.88
N ASP A 139 -3.56 -34.53 44.58
CA ASP A 139 -2.54 -34.22 43.58
C ASP A 139 -3.10 -34.25 42.16
N LYS A 140 -4.07 -35.13 41.87
CA LYS A 140 -4.83 -35.09 40.61
C LYS A 140 -5.57 -33.76 40.43
N GLU A 141 -6.23 -33.26 41.48
CA GLU A 141 -6.93 -31.97 41.43
C GLU A 141 -5.97 -30.78 41.20
N LYS A 142 -4.77 -30.82 41.79
CA LYS A 142 -3.73 -29.79 41.56
C LYS A 142 -3.24 -29.80 40.11
N ILE A 143 -3.04 -30.97 39.53
CA ILE A 143 -2.62 -31.14 38.13
C ILE A 143 -3.70 -30.58 37.19
N GLU A 144 -4.97 -30.92 37.39
CA GLU A 144 -6.08 -30.40 36.59
C GLU A 144 -6.19 -28.87 36.65
N LYS A 145 -6.04 -28.28 37.83
CA LYS A 145 -6.01 -26.82 37.99
C LYS A 145 -4.83 -26.18 37.25
N ALA A 146 -3.66 -26.81 37.28
CA ALA A 146 -2.49 -26.34 36.54
C ALA A 146 -2.71 -26.45 35.03
N HIS A 147 -3.29 -27.56 34.55
CA HIS A 147 -3.61 -27.76 33.15
C HIS A 147 -4.59 -26.68 32.65
N THR A 148 -5.68 -26.45 33.39
CA THR A 148 -6.67 -25.40 33.09
C THR A 148 -6.01 -24.01 33.04
N ALA A 149 -5.12 -23.69 33.98
CA ALA A 149 -4.42 -22.41 33.97
C ALA A 149 -3.52 -22.24 32.73
N ILE A 150 -2.82 -23.30 32.32
CA ILE A 150 -1.97 -23.28 31.12
C ILE A 150 -2.83 -23.14 29.86
N GLU A 151 -3.98 -23.81 29.78
CA GLU A 151 -4.91 -23.67 28.65
C GLU A 151 -5.43 -22.24 28.49
N ARG A 152 -5.73 -21.57 29.60
CA ARG A 152 -6.14 -20.16 29.57
C ARG A 152 -5.02 -19.26 29.04
N ILE A 153 -3.77 -19.48 29.47
CA ILE A 153 -2.61 -18.75 28.94
C ILE A 153 -2.45 -19.04 27.45
N GLU A 154 -2.57 -20.30 27.03
CA GLU A 154 -2.50 -20.71 25.63
C GLU A 154 -3.57 -20.03 24.77
N ALA A 155 -4.81 -19.93 25.28
CA ALA A 155 -5.92 -19.25 24.62
C ALA A 155 -5.62 -17.75 24.42
N VAL A 156 -5.15 -17.07 25.47
CA VAL A 156 -4.75 -15.65 25.37
C VAL A 156 -3.62 -15.45 24.37
N VAL A 157 -2.58 -16.29 24.40
CA VAL A 157 -1.45 -16.21 23.46
C VAL A 157 -1.93 -16.46 22.03
N LYS A 158 -2.80 -17.45 21.80
CA LYS A 158 -3.43 -17.68 20.48
C LYS A 158 -4.21 -16.46 20.01
N ASN A 159 -4.96 -15.80 20.89
CA ASN A 159 -5.74 -14.62 20.53
C ASN A 159 -4.84 -13.43 20.17
N ILE A 160 -3.73 -13.24 20.89
CA ILE A 160 -2.71 -12.23 20.56
C ILE A 160 -2.07 -12.54 19.20
N VAL A 161 -1.66 -13.79 18.97
CA VAL A 161 -1.00 -14.18 17.73
C VAL A 161 -1.97 -14.16 16.55
N ILE A 162 -3.24 -14.53 16.68
CA ILE A 162 -4.17 -14.63 15.55
C ILE A 162 -4.89 -13.30 15.31
N ASN A 163 -5.43 -12.69 16.37
CA ASN A 163 -6.33 -11.54 16.29
C ASN A 163 -5.71 -10.23 16.80
N GLY A 164 -4.52 -10.27 17.41
CA GLY A 164 -3.86 -9.09 17.98
C GLY A 164 -4.57 -8.54 19.22
N LYS A 165 -5.34 -9.35 19.95
CA LYS A 165 -6.13 -8.93 21.11
C LYS A 165 -5.67 -9.64 22.38
N ILE A 166 -5.65 -8.90 23.49
CA ILE A 166 -5.43 -9.47 24.82
C ILE A 166 -6.79 -9.88 25.38
N GLY A 167 -7.00 -11.17 25.54
CA GLY A 167 -8.22 -11.79 26.04
C GLY A 167 -8.27 -13.25 25.64
N GLU A 168 -9.06 -14.06 26.35
CA GLU A 168 -9.38 -15.44 25.95
C GLU A 168 -10.34 -15.44 24.75
#